data_AF-A0A847Z681-F1
#
_entry.id   AF-A0A847Z681-F1
#
_cell.length_a   1.000
_cell.length_b   1.000
_cell.length_c   1.000
_cell.angle_alpha   90.00
_cell.angle_beta   90.00
_cell.angle_gamma   90.00
#
_symmetry.space_group_name_H-M   'P 1'
#
loop_
_entity.id
_entity.type
_entity.pdbx_description
1 polymer ?
#
loop_
_entity_poly.entity_id
_entity_poly.type
_entity_poly.pdbx_seq_one_letter_code
_entity_poly.pdbx_strand_id
1 'polypeptide(L)'
;MYSIGKLSREFNLSRSALLYYESIGLLTASVRTDANYRQYSEDDKKRLSQICALREAGVPLNEISSILNTDGINESSILEKRLNELNHEIKYLRLQQKLIIEMLKAKCSTDKKMPMDRQTFISILTSTGLDEEAMNSFHIQFEKNSPDSHQFFLEFLGISDEDIKQIRELSRSQI
;
A
#
# COMPACT_ATOMS: atom_id res chain seq x y z
N MET A 1 -9.58 5.53 -42.40
CA MET A 1 -10.05 4.17 -42.04
C MET A 1 -8.90 3.37 -41.45
N TYR A 2 -9.21 2.48 -40.50
CA TYR A 2 -8.26 1.70 -39.72
C TYR A 2 -8.55 0.22 -39.83
N SER A 3 -7.51 -0.61 -39.89
CA SER A 3 -7.67 -2.06 -39.73
C SER A 3 -7.70 -2.45 -38.25
N ILE A 4 -8.28 -3.61 -37.95
CA ILE A 4 -8.27 -4.17 -36.58
C ILE A 4 -6.85 -4.29 -36.01
N GLY A 5 -5.87 -4.60 -36.87
CA GLY A 5 -4.47 -4.70 -36.46
C GLY A 5 -3.86 -3.35 -36.10
N LYS A 6 -4.27 -2.27 -36.78
CA LYS A 6 -3.81 -0.90 -36.46
C LYS A 6 -4.38 -0.44 -35.12
N LEU A 7 -5.69 -0.60 -34.92
CA LEU A 7 -6.34 -0.25 -33.64
C LEU A 7 -5.82 -1.09 -32.46
N SER A 8 -5.61 -2.39 -32.66
CA SER A 8 -5.06 -3.29 -31.65
C SER A 8 -3.71 -2.80 -31.13
N ARG A 9 -2.80 -2.37 -32.01
CA ARG A 9 -1.49 -1.84 -31.60
C ARG A 9 -1.60 -0.47 -30.94
N GLU A 10 -2.45 0.40 -31.47
CA GLU A 10 -2.60 1.78 -30.99
C GLU A 10 -3.19 1.84 -29.58
N PHE A 11 -4.20 1.03 -29.29
CA PHE A 11 -4.86 0.98 -27.98
C PHE A 11 -4.28 -0.08 -27.03
N ASN A 12 -3.19 -0.74 -27.44
CA ASN A 12 -2.57 -1.85 -26.70
C ASN A 12 -3.58 -2.95 -26.30
N LEU A 13 -4.47 -3.32 -27.23
CA LEU A 13 -5.48 -4.35 -27.05
C LEU A 13 -5.17 -5.56 -27.92
N SER A 14 -5.53 -6.75 -27.45
CA SER A 14 -5.50 -7.93 -28.31
C SER A 14 -6.56 -7.81 -29.41
N ARG A 15 -6.30 -8.41 -30.58
CA ARG A 15 -7.32 -8.51 -31.63
C ARG A 15 -8.59 -9.20 -31.12
N SER A 16 -8.44 -10.21 -30.25
CA SER A 16 -9.55 -10.92 -29.63
C SER A 16 -10.40 -10.00 -28.76
N ALA A 17 -9.81 -9.01 -28.06
CA ALA A 17 -10.57 -8.03 -27.28
C ALA A 17 -11.43 -7.13 -28.18
N LEU A 18 -10.88 -6.66 -29.31
CA LEU A 18 -11.65 -5.87 -30.28
C LEU A 18 -12.78 -6.68 -30.93
N LEU A 19 -12.52 -7.94 -31.28
CA LEU A 19 -13.56 -8.85 -31.78
C LEU A 19 -14.62 -9.15 -30.72
N TYR A 20 -14.23 -9.24 -29.46
CA TYR A 20 -15.17 -9.40 -28.36
C TYR A 20 -16.06 -8.16 -28.22
N TYR A 21 -15.49 -6.95 -28.30
CA TYR A 21 -16.28 -5.71 -28.30
C TYR A 21 -17.26 -5.64 -29.48
N GLU A 22 -16.89 -6.17 -30.65
CA GLU A 22 -17.85 -6.37 -31.75
C GLU A 22 -18.94 -7.37 -31.42
N SER A 23 -18.59 -8.53 -30.84
CA SER A 23 -19.56 -9.58 -30.55
C SER A 23 -20.64 -9.14 -29.56
N ILE A 24 -20.33 -8.21 -28.65
CA ILE A 24 -21.27 -7.64 -27.69
C ILE A 24 -21.88 -6.31 -28.17
N GLY A 25 -21.61 -5.90 -29.42
CA GLY A 25 -22.16 -4.67 -30.02
C GLY A 25 -21.61 -3.36 -29.44
N LEU A 26 -20.50 -3.42 -28.71
CA LEU A 26 -19.89 -2.24 -28.08
C LEU A 26 -19.08 -1.40 -29.08
N LEU A 27 -18.47 -2.06 -30.07
CA LEU A 27 -17.77 -1.45 -31.19
C LEU A 27 -18.26 -2.13 -32.47
N THR A 28 -18.47 -1.39 -33.56
CA THR A 28 -18.86 -2.01 -34.84
C THR A 28 -17.97 -1.46 -35.94
N ALA A 29 -17.47 -2.31 -36.82
CA ALA A 29 -16.71 -1.85 -37.99
C ALA A 29 -17.64 -1.07 -38.93
N SER A 30 -17.27 0.18 -39.24
CA SER A 30 -18.03 1.03 -40.18
C SER A 30 -18.17 0.42 -41.57
N VAL A 31 -17.15 -0.28 -42.06
CA VAL A 31 -17.12 -0.82 -43.43
C VAL A 31 -16.48 -2.21 -43.47
N ARG A 32 -16.96 -3.06 -44.37
CA ARG A 32 -16.23 -4.24 -44.85
C ARG A 32 -15.76 -3.98 -46.28
N THR A 33 -14.50 -4.27 -46.55
CA THR A 33 -13.95 -4.15 -47.92
C THR A 33 -14.50 -5.27 -48.81
N ASP A 34 -14.31 -5.15 -50.13
CA ASP A 34 -14.70 -6.19 -51.11
C ASP A 34 -14.04 -7.55 -50.84
N ALA A 35 -12.84 -7.53 -50.24
CA ALA A 35 -12.13 -8.72 -49.76
C ALA A 35 -12.57 -9.16 -48.34
N ASN A 36 -13.71 -8.66 -47.86
CA ASN A 36 -14.34 -8.96 -46.56
C ASN A 36 -13.48 -8.63 -45.32
N TYR A 37 -12.54 -7.68 -45.43
CA TYR A 37 -11.75 -7.19 -44.29
C TYR A 37 -12.51 -6.08 -43.55
N ARG A 38 -12.42 -6.09 -42.22
CA ARG A 38 -12.99 -5.05 -41.33
C ARG A 38 -12.21 -3.75 -41.41
N GLN A 39 -12.93 -2.63 -41.60
CA GLN A 39 -12.40 -1.28 -41.58
C GLN A 39 -13.20 -0.41 -40.61
N TYR A 40 -12.48 0.33 -39.78
CA TYR A 40 -13.04 1.22 -38.78
C TYR A 40 -12.85 2.68 -39.21
N SER A 41 -13.85 3.52 -38.95
CA SER A 41 -13.79 4.96 -39.21
C SER A 41 -13.01 5.72 -38.11
N GLU A 42 -12.87 7.04 -38.26
CA GLU A 42 -12.38 7.88 -37.16
C GLU A 42 -13.36 7.89 -35.97
N ASP A 43 -14.67 7.79 -36.23
CA ASP A 43 -15.66 7.80 -35.15
C ASP A 43 -15.67 6.48 -34.39
N ASP A 44 -15.45 5.35 -35.06
CA ASP A 44 -15.22 4.05 -34.40
C ASP A 44 -13.98 4.12 -33.49
N LYS A 45 -12.93 4.82 -33.94
CA LYS A 45 -11.71 5.02 -33.16
C LYS A 45 -11.98 5.90 -31.92
N LYS A 46 -12.74 6.99 -32.07
CA LYS A 46 -13.15 7.83 -30.94
C LYS A 46 -13.98 7.03 -29.93
N ARG A 47 -14.94 6.23 -30.41
CA ARG A 47 -15.74 5.33 -29.57
C ARG A 47 -14.84 4.33 -28.84
N LEU A 48 -13.88 3.71 -29.52
CA LEU A 48 -12.91 2.82 -28.90
C LEU A 48 -12.07 3.52 -27.83
N SER A 49 -11.68 4.77 -28.05
CA SER A 49 -10.99 5.58 -27.05
C SER A 49 -11.83 5.79 -25.79
N GLN A 50 -13.12 6.08 -25.92
CA GLN A 50 -14.04 6.23 -24.79
C GLN A 50 -14.23 4.89 -24.05
N ILE A 51 -14.39 3.78 -24.77
CA ILE A 51 -14.46 2.43 -24.17
C ILE A 51 -13.21 2.16 -23.31
N CYS A 52 -12.03 2.49 -23.82
CA CYS A 52 -10.78 2.28 -23.08
C CYS A 52 -10.71 3.14 -21.82
N ALA A 53 -11.04 4.43 -21.90
CA ALA A 53 -11.03 5.34 -20.76
C ALA A 53 -12.00 4.88 -19.65
N LEU A 54 -13.23 4.51 -20.01
CA LEU A 54 -14.22 4.01 -19.04
C LEU A 54 -13.80 2.68 -18.42
N ARG A 55 -13.19 1.78 -19.20
CA ARG A 55 -12.64 0.52 -18.70
C ARG A 55 -11.48 0.75 -17.73
N GLU A 56 -10.61 1.72 -18.02
CA GLU A 56 -9.52 2.12 -17.12
C GLU A 56 -10.03 2.74 -15.82
N ALA A 57 -11.16 3.45 -15.86
CA ALA A 57 -11.87 3.91 -14.66
C ALA A 57 -12.58 2.77 -13.88
N GLY A 58 -12.51 1.54 -14.37
CA GLY A 58 -13.10 0.36 -13.73
C GLY A 58 -14.61 0.22 -13.95
N VAL A 59 -15.19 0.92 -14.93
CA VAL A 59 -16.60 0.77 -15.30
C VAL A 59 -16.78 -0.56 -16.03
N PRO A 60 -17.77 -1.39 -15.67
CA PRO A 60 -17.98 -2.68 -16.30
C PRO A 60 -18.55 -2.52 -17.72
N LEU A 61 -18.19 -3.43 -18.64
CA LEU A 61 -18.50 -3.31 -20.08
C LEU A 61 -20.00 -3.19 -20.40
N ASN A 62 -20.87 -3.78 -19.57
CA ASN A 62 -22.32 -3.66 -19.70
C ASN A 62 -22.82 -2.23 -19.42
N GLU A 63 -22.25 -1.54 -18.43
CA GLU A 63 -22.56 -0.15 -18.12
C GLU A 63 -21.94 0.81 -19.15
N ILE A 64 -20.75 0.49 -19.69
CA ILE A 64 -20.13 1.24 -20.79
C ILE A 64 -21.05 1.26 -22.01
N SER A 65 -21.70 0.15 -22.35
CA SER A 65 -22.68 0.11 -23.44
C SER A 65 -23.82 1.12 -23.22
N SER A 66 -24.35 1.20 -22.00
CA SER A 66 -25.40 2.16 -21.63
C SER A 66 -24.92 3.61 -21.75
N ILE A 67 -23.69 3.91 -21.32
CA ILE A 67 -23.10 5.26 -21.45
C ILE A 67 -22.98 5.66 -22.91
N LEU A 68 -22.45 4.78 -23.76
CA LEU A 68 -22.14 5.10 -25.16
C LEU A 68 -23.36 5.06 -26.10
N ASN A 69 -24.51 4.59 -25.61
CA ASN A 69 -25.76 4.51 -26.38
C ASN A 69 -26.83 5.50 -25.88
N THR A 70 -26.56 6.21 -24.78
CA THR A 70 -27.39 7.32 -24.30
C THR A 70 -26.62 8.62 -24.52
N ASP A 71 -27.31 9.75 -24.77
CA ASP A 71 -26.68 11.06 -25.04
C ASP A 71 -25.99 11.67 -23.80
N GLY A 72 -25.17 10.91 -23.08
CA GLY A 72 -24.46 11.32 -21.86
C GLY A 72 -25.32 11.40 -20.60
N ILE A 73 -26.64 11.20 -20.70
CA ILE A 73 -27.60 11.38 -19.58
C ILE A 73 -27.25 10.50 -18.36
N ASN A 74 -26.70 9.30 -18.59
CA ASN A 74 -26.37 8.34 -17.54
C ASN A 74 -24.86 8.28 -17.21
N GLU A 75 -24.02 9.07 -17.86
CA GLU A 75 -22.57 8.98 -17.68
C GLU A 75 -22.16 9.39 -16.26
N SER A 76 -22.57 10.59 -15.83
CA SER A 76 -22.21 11.10 -14.50
C SER A 76 -22.72 10.19 -13.37
N SER A 77 -23.95 9.66 -13.48
CA SER A 77 -24.52 8.82 -12.43
C SER A 77 -23.79 7.48 -12.30
N ILE A 78 -23.37 6.87 -13.41
CA ILE A 78 -22.56 5.64 -13.41
C ILE A 78 -21.17 5.92 -12.83
N LEU A 79 -20.53 7.02 -13.21
CA LEU A 79 -19.22 7.39 -12.69
C LEU A 79 -19.27 7.73 -11.20
N GLU A 80 -20.30 8.44 -10.73
CA GLU A 80 -20.51 8.72 -9.31
C GLU A 80 -20.72 7.43 -8.50
N LYS A 81 -21.54 6.50 -9.01
CA LYS A 81 -21.72 5.18 -8.41
C LYS A 81 -20.37 4.46 -8.31
N ARG A 82 -19.59 4.42 -9.40
CA ARG A 82 -18.28 3.75 -9.42
C ARG A 82 -17.28 4.39 -8.45
N LEU A 83 -17.27 5.72 -8.38
CA LEU A 83 -16.43 6.46 -7.43
C LEU A 83 -16.78 6.11 -5.97
N ASN A 84 -18.07 6.01 -5.66
CA ASN A 84 -18.52 5.61 -4.32
C ASN A 84 -18.11 4.18 -3.99
N GLU A 85 -18.27 3.23 -4.91
CA GLU A 85 -17.79 1.85 -4.74
C GLU A 85 -16.28 1.79 -4.44
N LEU A 86 -15.47 2.52 -5.21
CA LEU A 86 -14.02 2.61 -4.99
C LEU A 86 -13.69 3.19 -3.61
N ASN A 87 -14.40 4.24 -3.17
CA ASN A 87 -14.20 4.82 -1.85
C ASN A 87 -14.52 3.82 -0.72
N HIS A 88 -15.56 3.01 -0.88
CA HIS A 88 -15.89 1.94 0.06
C HIS A 88 -14.80 0.86 0.08
N GLU A 89 -14.31 0.44 -1.09
CA GLU A 89 -13.24 -0.55 -1.21
C GLU A 89 -11.94 -0.05 -0.59
N ILE A 90 -11.52 1.20 -0.85
CA ILE A 90 -10.35 1.82 -0.23
C ILE A 90 -10.47 1.83 1.30
N LYS A 91 -11.65 2.20 1.83
CA LYS A 91 -11.89 2.21 3.29
C LYS A 91 -11.74 0.81 3.88
N TYR A 92 -12.28 -0.20 3.20
CA TYR A 92 -12.19 -1.60 3.62
C TYR A 92 -10.74 -2.12 3.58
N LEU A 93 -10.02 -1.87 2.49
CA LEU A 93 -8.61 -2.27 2.34
C LEU A 93 -7.71 -1.61 3.40
N ARG A 94 -7.95 -0.33 3.73
CA ARG A 94 -7.25 0.36 4.83
C ARG A 94 -7.50 -0.28 6.19
N LEU A 95 -8.73 -0.74 6.45
CA LEU A 95 -9.06 -1.46 7.68
C LEU A 95 -8.32 -2.80 7.73
N GLN A 96 -8.32 -3.57 6.64
CA GLN A 96 -7.57 -4.82 6.55
C GLN A 96 -6.07 -4.60 6.78
N GLN A 97 -5.48 -3.58 6.15
CA GLN A 97 -4.08 -3.22 6.36
C GLN A 97 -3.78 -2.93 7.84
N LYS A 98 -4.63 -2.15 8.51
CA LYS A 98 -4.49 -1.86 9.95
C LYS A 98 -4.53 -3.14 10.79
N LEU A 99 -5.47 -4.02 10.52
CA LEU A 99 -5.59 -5.30 11.24
C LEU A 99 -4.34 -6.17 11.04
N ILE A 100 -3.83 -6.27 9.81
CA ILE A 100 -2.60 -7.01 9.51
C ILE A 100 -1.41 -6.43 10.29
N ILE A 101 -1.27 -5.10 10.34
CA ILE A 101 -0.22 -4.44 11.13
C ILE A 101 -0.32 -4.82 12.62
N GLU A 102 -1.52 -4.78 13.20
CA GLU A 102 -1.74 -5.16 14.60
C GLU A 102 -1.45 -6.65 14.85
N MET A 103 -1.84 -7.54 13.92
CA MET A 103 -1.51 -8.96 14.01
C MET A 103 0.00 -9.23 13.92
N LEU A 104 0.72 -8.49 13.06
CA LEU A 104 2.17 -8.59 12.95
C LEU A 104 2.86 -8.07 14.22
N LYS A 105 2.41 -6.96 14.80
CA LYS A 105 2.90 -6.47 16.10
C LYS A 105 2.67 -7.50 17.21
N ALA A 106 1.46 -8.05 17.31
CA ALA A 106 1.10 -9.05 18.32
C ALA A 106 1.93 -10.34 18.21
N LYS A 107 2.25 -10.78 16.98
CA LYS A 107 3.18 -11.90 16.74
C LYS A 107 4.63 -11.54 17.05
N CYS A 108 5.05 -10.29 16.82
CA CYS A 108 6.40 -9.83 17.17
C CYS A 108 6.61 -9.73 18.70
N SER A 109 5.54 -9.47 19.46
CA SER A 109 5.58 -9.49 20.94
C SER A 109 5.73 -10.89 21.55
N THR A 110 5.62 -11.96 20.76
CA THR A 110 5.74 -13.36 21.24
C THR A 110 7.00 -14.08 20.76
N ASP A 111 7.88 -13.40 20.01
CA ASP A 111 9.10 -13.99 19.44
C ASP A 111 10.37 -13.14 19.68
N LYS A 112 10.35 -12.27 20.70
CA LYS A 112 11.60 -11.85 21.36
C LYS A 112 11.86 -12.77 22.55
N LYS A 113 12.49 -13.92 22.30
CA LYS A 113 13.50 -14.37 23.26
C LYS A 113 14.58 -13.29 23.25
N MET A 114 14.53 -12.41 24.25
CA MET A 114 15.53 -11.36 24.49
C MET A 114 16.92 -11.97 24.43
N PRO A 115 17.84 -11.49 23.57
CA PRO A 115 19.19 -12.06 23.52
C PRO A 115 20.04 -11.64 24.73
N MET A 116 19.61 -10.67 25.55
CA MET A 116 20.28 -10.33 26.82
C MET A 116 19.29 -9.81 27.85
N ASP A 117 19.32 -10.40 29.05
CA ASP A 117 18.71 -9.87 30.28
C ASP A 117 19.74 -9.04 31.07
N ARG A 118 19.28 -8.34 32.12
CA ARG A 118 20.14 -7.57 33.04
C ARG A 118 21.36 -8.38 33.51
N GLN A 119 21.17 -9.65 33.85
CA GLN A 119 22.23 -10.49 34.41
C GLN A 119 23.32 -10.80 33.38
N THR A 120 22.92 -11.09 32.14
CA THR A 120 23.83 -11.34 31.02
C THR A 120 24.64 -10.08 30.71
N PHE A 121 23.99 -8.91 30.68
CA PHE A 121 24.66 -7.63 30.45
C PHE A 121 25.72 -7.34 31.53
N ILE A 122 25.37 -7.47 32.81
CA ILE A 122 26.32 -7.28 33.92
C ILE A 122 27.47 -8.29 33.83
N SER A 123 27.20 -9.55 33.48
CA SER A 123 28.25 -10.57 33.35
C SER A 123 29.27 -10.24 32.26
N ILE A 124 28.83 -9.67 31.13
CA ILE A 124 29.72 -9.27 30.03
C ILE A 124 30.57 -8.10 30.47
N LEU A 125 29.97 -7.05 31.04
CA LEU A 125 30.69 -5.86 31.48
C LEU A 125 31.76 -6.20 32.52
N THR A 126 31.40 -6.97 33.53
CA THR A 126 32.33 -7.41 34.59
C THR A 126 33.44 -8.31 34.04
N SER A 127 33.13 -9.22 33.11
CA SER A 127 34.13 -10.06 32.43
C SER A 127 35.09 -9.24 31.55
N THR A 128 34.66 -8.07 31.06
CA THR A 128 35.51 -7.13 30.31
C THR A 128 36.28 -6.15 31.20
N GLY A 129 36.16 -6.25 32.52
CA GLY A 129 36.88 -5.40 33.47
C GLY A 129 36.23 -4.05 33.74
N LEU A 130 34.96 -3.86 33.38
CA LEU A 130 34.18 -2.73 33.89
C LEU A 130 33.71 -3.07 35.30
N ASP A 131 34.21 -2.29 36.25
CA ASP A 131 33.79 -2.32 37.65
C ASP A 131 32.53 -1.49 37.90
N GLU A 132 32.06 -1.46 39.15
CA GLU A 132 30.86 -0.73 39.57
C GLU A 132 31.00 0.79 39.36
N GLU A 133 32.21 1.34 39.54
CA GLU A 133 32.47 2.77 39.33
C GLU A 133 32.35 3.16 37.86
N ALA A 134 32.92 2.35 36.96
CA ALA A 134 32.78 2.55 35.52
C ALA A 134 31.33 2.42 35.05
N MET A 135 30.56 1.47 35.62
CA MET A 135 29.14 1.33 35.34
C MET A 135 28.32 2.53 35.82
N ASN A 136 28.63 3.07 37.00
CA ASN A 136 27.97 4.29 37.47
C ASN A 136 28.30 5.49 36.57
N SER A 137 29.57 5.65 36.18
CA SER A 137 30.00 6.69 35.25
C SER A 137 29.28 6.58 33.89
N PHE A 138 29.10 5.36 33.39
CA PHE A 138 28.32 5.10 32.18
C PHE A 138 26.88 5.63 32.30
N HIS A 139 26.17 5.33 33.39
CA HIS A 139 24.80 5.80 33.59
C HIS A 139 24.70 7.34 33.68
N ILE A 140 25.64 7.98 34.39
CA ILE A 140 25.71 9.45 34.47
C ILE A 140 25.91 10.07 33.08
N GLN A 141 26.88 9.56 32.32
CA GLN A 141 27.17 10.07 30.98
C GLN A 141 26.04 9.79 30.00
N PHE A 142 25.38 8.63 30.11
CA PHE A 142 24.27 8.27 29.24
C PHE A 142 23.05 9.17 29.51
N GLU A 143 22.70 9.38 30.78
CA GLU A 143 21.60 10.28 31.16
C GLU A 143 21.87 11.73 30.74
N LYS A 144 23.13 12.20 30.87
CA LYS A 144 23.53 13.54 30.44
C LYS A 144 23.44 13.74 28.92
N ASN A 145 23.91 12.77 28.14
CA ASN A 145 24.03 12.91 26.69
C ASN A 145 22.75 12.52 25.94
N SER A 146 21.96 11.58 26.45
CA SER A 146 20.78 11.03 25.76
C SER A 146 19.75 10.42 26.72
N PRO A 147 19.03 11.24 27.50
CA PRO A 147 18.13 10.79 28.57
C PRO A 147 16.98 9.88 28.08
N ASP A 148 16.41 10.15 26.90
CA ASP A 148 15.35 9.31 26.34
C ASP A 148 15.88 7.93 25.93
N SER A 149 17.10 7.87 25.37
CA SER A 149 17.73 6.61 25.00
C SER A 149 18.15 5.80 26.23
N HIS A 150 18.53 6.47 27.32
CA HIS A 150 18.84 5.82 28.58
C HIS A 150 17.58 5.15 29.19
N GLN A 151 16.42 5.80 29.14
CA GLN A 151 15.14 5.20 29.53
C GLN A 151 14.85 3.92 28.75
N PHE A 152 14.86 4.01 27.42
CA PHE A 152 14.59 2.84 26.56
C PHE A 152 15.59 1.71 26.77
N PHE A 153 16.86 2.03 27.07
CA PHE A 153 17.89 1.03 27.35
C PHE A 153 17.60 0.25 28.64
N LEU A 154 17.20 0.93 29.72
CA LEU A 154 16.88 0.26 30.99
C LEU A 154 15.59 -0.57 30.89
N GLU A 155 14.57 -0.05 30.19
CA GLU A 155 13.35 -0.80 29.85
C GLU A 155 13.69 -2.03 29.00
N PHE A 156 14.62 -1.88 28.05
CA PHE A 156 15.09 -2.98 27.20
C PHE A 156 15.79 -4.09 27.99
N LEU A 157 16.51 -3.77 29.07
CA LEU A 157 17.13 -4.76 29.97
C LEU A 157 16.11 -5.45 30.90
N GLY A 158 14.82 -5.09 30.83
CA GLY A 158 13.77 -5.64 31.67
C GLY A 158 13.84 -5.16 33.11
N ILE A 159 14.44 -3.99 33.35
CA ILE A 159 14.50 -3.37 34.69
C ILE A 159 13.13 -2.80 35.03
N SER A 160 12.71 -2.91 36.29
CA SER A 160 11.40 -2.43 36.73
C SER A 160 11.31 -0.90 36.68
N ASP A 161 10.11 -0.35 36.46
CA ASP A 161 9.89 1.10 36.43
C ASP A 161 10.37 1.82 37.70
N GLU A 162 10.31 1.14 38.86
CA GLU A 162 10.78 1.67 40.14
C GLU A 162 12.31 1.78 40.17
N ASP A 163 13.01 0.73 39.75
CA ASP A 163 14.47 0.71 39.68
C ASP A 163 14.99 1.70 38.61
N ILE A 164 14.29 1.82 37.48
CA ILE A 164 14.64 2.79 36.43
C ILE A 164 14.63 4.21 36.97
N LYS A 165 13.58 4.58 37.72
CA LYS A 165 13.49 5.91 38.35
C LYS A 165 14.66 6.15 39.28
N GLN A 166 14.98 5.18 40.15
CA GLN A 166 16.11 5.30 41.09
C GLN A 166 17.44 5.49 40.36
N ILE A 167 17.74 4.67 39.35
CA ILE A 167 18.99 4.75 38.56
C ILE A 167 19.12 6.12 37.90
N ARG A 168 18.04 6.61 37.28
CA ARG A 168 18.06 7.90 36.57
C ARG A 168 18.13 9.09 37.52
N GLU A 169 17.46 9.03 38.67
CA GLU A 169 17.54 10.07 39.71
C GLU A 169 18.95 10.16 40.30
N LEU A 170 19.55 9.01 40.64
CA LEU A 170 20.94 8.94 41.10
C LEU A 170 21.91 9.50 40.05
N SER A 171 21.74 9.10 38.79
CA SER A 171 22.56 9.58 37.67
C SER A 171 22.47 11.09 37.53
N ARG A 172 21.26 11.67 37.61
CA ARG A 172 21.04 13.12 37.51
C ARG A 172 21.60 13.90 38.69
N SER A 173 21.57 13.32 39.90
CA SER A 173 22.13 13.96 41.10
C SER A 173 23.65 14.08 41.09
N GLN A 174 24.31 13.39 40.16
CA GLN A 174 25.77 13.32 40.02
C GLN A 174 26.30 14.00 38.74
N ILE A 175 25.43 14.70 37.98
CA ILE A 175 25.76 15.54 36.82
C ILE A 175 26.22 16.93 37.28
#